data_AF-J3AUG7-F1
#
_entry.id   AF-J3AUG7-F1
#
_cell.length_a   1.000
_cell.length_b   1.000
_cell.length_c   1.000
_cell.angle_alpha   90.00
_cell.angle_beta   90.00
_cell.angle_gamma   90.00
#
_symmetry.space_group_name_H-M   'P 1'
#
loop_
_entity.id
_entity.type
_entity.pdbx_description
1 polymer ?
#
loop_
_entity_poly.entity_id
_entity_poly.type
_entity_poly.pdbx_seq_one_letter_code
_entity_poly.pdbx_strand_id
1 'polypeptide(L)'
;MPDLLDRYPLTAGTYHELLDDSGAVRPHWRRLFEQLQRSTPAQLVQRQALLTRQIQENGVTYNVYADPKGADRPWELDLLPHIIAADEWERLAA
;
A
#
# COMPACT_ATOMS: atom_id res chain seq x y z
N MET A 1 19.86 -12.21 -3.90
CA MET A 1 18.61 -11.95 -3.17
C MET A 1 17.49 -12.42 -4.09
N PRO A 2 16.51 -13.20 -3.61
CA PRO A 2 15.33 -13.49 -4.41
C PRO A 2 14.65 -12.18 -4.83
N ASP A 3 14.07 -12.16 -6.01
CA ASP A 3 13.28 -11.03 -6.48
C ASP A 3 12.04 -10.85 -5.57
N LEU A 4 11.59 -9.61 -5.40
CA LEU A 4 10.50 -9.27 -4.49
C LEU A 4 9.21 -10.02 -4.84
N LEU A 5 9.01 -10.33 -6.13
CA LEU A 5 7.80 -10.97 -6.64
C LEU A 5 7.94 -12.48 -6.87
N ASP A 6 9.08 -13.09 -6.52
CA ASP A 6 9.33 -14.53 -6.74
C ASP A 6 8.25 -15.43 -6.12
N ARG A 7 7.58 -14.95 -5.06
CA ARG A 7 6.51 -15.68 -4.34
C ARG A 7 5.14 -15.00 -4.48
N TYR A 8 5.00 -14.03 -5.36
CA TYR A 8 3.73 -13.34 -5.56
C TYR A 8 2.76 -14.25 -6.34
N PRO A 9 1.56 -14.56 -5.80
CA PRO A 9 0.63 -15.44 -6.47
C PRO A 9 -0.06 -14.72 -7.63
N LEU A 10 0.35 -15.03 -8.86
CA LEU A 10 -0.37 -14.66 -10.08
C LEU A 10 -1.53 -15.64 -10.28
N THR A 11 -2.73 -15.23 -9.88
CA THR A 11 -3.93 -16.07 -9.99
C THR A 11 -4.63 -15.79 -11.32
N ALA A 12 -4.79 -16.83 -12.15
CA ALA A 12 -5.46 -16.70 -13.44
C ALA A 12 -6.89 -16.14 -13.26
N GLY A 13 -7.27 -15.16 -14.09
CA GLY A 13 -8.58 -14.52 -14.05
C GLY A 13 -8.73 -13.44 -12.97
N THR A 14 -7.68 -13.11 -12.22
CA THR A 14 -7.68 -11.99 -11.25
C THR A 14 -6.96 -10.79 -11.85
N TYR A 15 -7.58 -9.61 -11.77
CA TYR A 15 -6.91 -8.36 -12.12
C TYR A 15 -5.88 -7.98 -11.06
N HIS A 16 -4.67 -7.62 -11.49
CA HIS A 16 -3.59 -7.18 -10.61
C HIS A 16 -3.24 -5.71 -10.88
N GLU A 17 -3.19 -4.91 -9.82
CA GLU A 17 -2.79 -3.50 -9.92
C GLU A 17 -1.31 -3.35 -10.28
N LEU A 18 -0.44 -4.17 -9.67
CA LEU A 18 1.00 -4.11 -9.88
C LEU A 18 1.43 -4.72 -11.22
N LEU A 19 0.77 -5.80 -11.64
CA LEU A 19 1.19 -6.65 -12.76
C LEU A 19 0.18 -6.58 -13.90
N ASP A 20 0.67 -6.53 -15.13
CA ASP A 20 -0.16 -6.69 -16.33
C ASP A 20 -0.45 -8.17 -16.64
N ASP A 21 -1.24 -8.41 -17.69
CA ASP A 21 -1.66 -9.75 -18.10
C ASP A 21 -0.49 -10.65 -18.54
N SER A 22 0.69 -10.07 -18.82
CA SER A 22 1.93 -10.80 -19.12
C SER A 22 2.76 -11.12 -17.87
N GLY A 23 2.33 -10.64 -16.70
CA GLY A 23 3.06 -10.76 -15.43
C GLY A 23 4.17 -9.70 -15.28
N ALA A 24 4.22 -8.68 -16.13
CA ALA A 24 5.20 -7.61 -16.04
C ALA A 24 4.69 -6.44 -15.18
N VAL A 25 5.61 -5.72 -14.52
CA VAL A 25 5.25 -4.56 -13.68
C VAL A 25 4.71 -3.42 -14.54
N ARG A 26 3.49 -2.97 -14.22
CA ARG A 26 2.81 -1.88 -14.92
C ARG A 26 3.64 -0.59 -14.88
N PRO A 27 3.67 0.23 -15.95
CA PRO A 27 4.54 1.41 -16.03
C PRO A 27 4.45 2.37 -14.84
N HIS A 28 3.24 2.66 -14.36
CA HIS A 28 3.03 3.60 -13.23
C HIS A 28 3.54 3.05 -11.89
N TRP A 29 3.66 1.72 -11.74
CA TRP A 29 4.22 1.08 -10.55
C TRP A 29 5.76 0.98 -10.54
N ARG A 30 6.42 1.04 -11.71
CA ARG A 30 7.86 0.73 -11.84
C ARG A 30 8.75 1.48 -10.87
N ARG A 31 8.52 2.79 -10.71
CA ARG A 31 9.35 3.63 -9.82
C ARG A 31 9.26 3.18 -8.37
N LEU A 32 8.06 2.89 -7.87
CA LEU A 32 7.89 2.40 -6.50
C LEU A 32 8.47 1.00 -6.37
N PHE A 33 8.21 0.12 -7.34
CA PHE A 33 8.71 -1.25 -7.36
C PHE A 33 10.24 -1.32 -7.24
N GLU A 34 10.97 -0.49 -8.00
CA GLU A 34 12.43 -0.40 -7.90
C GLU A 34 12.91 0.05 -6.51
N GLN A 35 12.18 0.96 -5.85
CA GLN A 35 12.51 1.39 -4.49
C GLN A 35 12.26 0.28 -3.46
N LEU A 36 11.20 -0.50 -3.67
CA LEU A 36 10.88 -1.66 -2.82
C LEU A 36 11.93 -2.76 -2.97
N GLN A 37 12.36 -3.08 -4.19
CA GLN A 37 13.44 -4.06 -4.42
C GLN A 37 14.76 -3.67 -3.74
N ARG A 38 15.06 -2.36 -3.66
CA ARG A 38 16.27 -1.84 -3.00
C ARG A 38 16.12 -1.73 -1.47
N SER A 39 14.93 -1.94 -0.93
CA SER A 39 14.66 -1.83 0.50
C SER A 39 14.88 -3.16 1.21
N THR A 40 15.51 -3.12 2.38
CA THR A 40 15.61 -4.31 3.25
C THR A 40 14.33 -4.50 4.08
N PRO A 41 14.02 -5.72 4.53
CA PRO A 41 12.88 -5.95 5.43
C PRO A 41 12.93 -5.06 6.69
N ALA A 42 14.10 -4.84 7.27
CA ALA A 42 14.27 -3.98 8.43
C ALA A 42 13.89 -2.52 8.14
N GLN A 43 14.23 -1.99 6.97
CA GLN A 43 13.84 -0.65 6.55
C GLN A 43 12.32 -0.53 6.37
N LEU A 44 11.67 -1.55 5.82
CA LEU A 44 10.20 -1.56 5.66
C LEU A 44 9.50 -1.61 7.03
N VAL A 45 9.96 -2.45 7.95
CA VAL A 45 9.46 -2.50 9.33
C VAL A 45 9.64 -1.14 10.04
N GLN A 46 10.80 -0.50 9.85
CA GLN A 46 11.05 0.83 10.42
C GLN A 46 10.07 1.88 9.86
N ARG A 47 9.80 1.87 8.53
CA ARG A 47 8.83 2.79 7.92
C ARG A 47 7.41 2.55 8.42
N GLN A 48 7.00 1.28 8.59
CA GLN A 48 5.71 0.94 9.17
C GLN A 48 5.56 1.49 10.60
N ALA A 49 6.59 1.33 11.44
CA ALA A 49 6.57 1.85 12.81
C ALA A 49 6.48 3.38 12.85
N LEU A 50 7.19 4.07 11.95
CA LEU A 50 7.09 5.53 11.82
C LEU A 50 5.69 5.97 11.41
N LEU A 51 5.07 5.27 10.44
CA LEU A 51 3.71 5.55 9.98
C LEU A 51 2.68 5.36 11.11
N THR A 52 2.75 4.24 11.84
CA THR A 52 1.87 4.00 13.00
C THR A 52 2.03 5.08 14.07
N ARG A 53 3.27 5.49 14.37
CA ARG A 53 3.53 6.57 15.33
C ARG A 53 2.96 7.91 14.86
N GLN A 54 3.13 8.24 13.58
CA GLN A 54 2.63 9.49 13.02
C GLN A 54 1.09 9.58 13.05
N ILE A 55 0.40 8.45 12.83
CA ILE A 55 -1.06 8.38 12.97
C ILE A 55 -1.49 8.68 14.41
N GLN A 56 -0.79 8.11 15.39
CA GLN A 56 -1.05 8.34 16.81
C GLN A 56 -0.79 9.79 17.20
N GLU A 57 0.34 10.37 16.78
CA GLU A 57 0.74 11.74 17.11
C GLU A 57 -0.18 12.80 16.49
N ASN A 58 -0.69 12.56 15.27
CA ASN A 58 -1.61 13.47 14.60
C ASN A 58 -3.07 13.37 15.13
N GLY A 59 -3.35 12.45 16.06
CA GLY A 59 -4.70 12.25 16.58
C GLY A 59 -5.70 11.80 15.50
N VAL A 60 -5.24 11.12 14.45
CA VAL A 60 -6.13 10.58 13.41
C VAL A 60 -6.82 9.34 13.98
N THR A 61 -8.00 9.55 14.56
CA THR A 61 -8.82 8.51 15.17
C THR A 61 -10.05 8.21 14.32
N TYR A 62 -10.52 6.97 14.38
CA TYR A 62 -11.82 6.59 13.86
C TYR A 62 -12.87 6.85 14.96
N ASN A 63 -13.84 7.74 14.73
CA ASN A 63 -15.00 7.83 15.63
C ASN A 63 -15.89 6.61 15.40
N VAL A 64 -15.70 5.56 16.18
CA VAL A 64 -16.58 4.38 16.15
C VAL A 64 -17.88 4.75 16.89
N TYR A 65 -18.86 5.29 16.17
CA TYR A 65 -20.19 5.60 16.69
C TYR A 65 -21.02 4.35 17.13
N ALA A 66 -20.41 3.16 17.19
CA ALA A 66 -21.07 1.89 17.49
C ALA A 66 -20.52 1.15 18.72
N ASP A 67 -19.48 1.64 19.40
CA ASP A 67 -19.01 1.02 20.65
C ASP A 67 -19.56 1.78 21.89
N PRO A 68 -20.43 1.16 22.71
CA PRO A 68 -20.92 1.77 23.95
C PRO A 68 -19.81 2.10 24.97
N LYS A 69 -18.56 1.66 24.76
CA LYS A 69 -17.40 2.01 25.60
C LYS A 69 -16.57 3.19 25.08
N GLY A 70 -16.88 3.73 23.90
CA GLY A 70 -16.22 4.93 23.36
C GLY A 70 -14.70 4.82 23.19
N ALA A 71 -14.18 3.62 22.92
CA ALA A 71 -12.75 3.40 22.79
C ALA A 71 -12.24 3.92 21.43
N ASP A 72 -11.41 4.96 21.46
CA ASP A 72 -10.69 5.44 20.28
C ASP A 72 -9.76 4.34 19.75
N ARG A 73 -10.01 3.88 18.52
CA ARG A 73 -9.11 2.96 17.81
C ARG A 73 -8.22 3.77 16.86
N PRO A 74 -6.89 3.61 16.92
CA PRO A 74 -5.99 4.25 15.96
C PRO A 74 -6.34 3.79 14.54
N TRP A 75 -6.30 4.73 13.58
CA TRP A 75 -6.47 4.38 12.18
C TRP A 75 -5.35 3.44 11.72
N GLU A 76 -5.71 2.38 10.98
CA GLU A 76 -4.74 1.47 10.37
C GLU A 76 -4.55 1.89 8.90
N LEU A 77 -3.30 2.17 8.53
CA LEU A 77 -2.92 2.58 7.18
C LEU A 77 -1.83 1.65 6.68
N ASP A 78 -2.01 1.15 5.46
CA ASP A 78 -1.01 0.33 4.79
C ASP A 78 0.24 1.14 4.43
N LEU A 79 1.40 0.51 4.54
CA LEU A 79 2.67 1.14 4.19
C LEU A 79 2.77 1.47 2.68
N LEU A 80 2.18 0.62 1.84
CA LEU A 80 2.26 0.77 0.40
C LEU A 80 1.08 1.58 -0.12
N PRO A 81 1.33 2.64 -0.91
CA PRO A 81 0.24 3.38 -1.53
C PRO A 81 -0.42 2.55 -2.63
N HIS A 82 -1.69 2.84 -2.90
CA HIS A 82 -2.35 2.41 -4.12
C HIS A 82 -2.07 3.43 -5.23
N ILE A 83 -1.31 3.04 -6.25
CA ILE A 83 -0.93 3.94 -7.35
C ILE A 83 -1.97 3.85 -8.47
N ILE A 84 -2.58 4.99 -8.79
CA ILE A 84 -3.47 5.15 -9.94
C ILE A 84 -2.71 5.88 -11.05
N ALA A 85 -2.82 5.42 -12.30
CA ALA A 85 -2.20 6.09 -13.43
C ALA A 85 -2.86 7.46 -13.68
N ALA A 86 -2.09 8.45 -14.16
CA ALA A 86 -2.59 9.82 -14.32
C ALA A 86 -3.79 9.90 -15.29
N ASP A 87 -3.72 9.20 -16.41
CA ASP A 87 -4.78 9.10 -17.43
C ASP A 87 -6.02 8.35 -16.94
N GLU A 88 -5.87 7.45 -15.97
CA GLU A 88 -6.98 6.82 -15.29
C GLU A 88 -7.63 7.79 -14.28
N TRP A 89 -6.81 8.46 -13.47
CA TRP A 89 -7.30 9.43 -12.50
C TRP A 89 -8.05 10.59 -13.16
N GLU A 90 -7.57 11.08 -14.31
CA GLU A 90 -8.27 12.10 -15.10
C GLU A 90 -9.69 11.69 -15.50
N ARG A 91 -9.92 10.39 -15.73
CA ARG A 91 -11.25 9.85 -16.06
C ARG A 91 -12.12 9.64 -14.84
N LEU A 92 -11.53 9.22 -13.71
CA LEU A 92 -12.25 8.94 -12.47
C LEU A 92 -12.66 10.21 -11.71
N ALA A 93 -11.88 11.29 -11.84
CA ALA A 93 -12.09 12.54 -11.12
C ALA A 93 -12.95 13.56 -11.87
N ALA A 94 -13.38 13.25 -13.10
CA ALA A 94 -14.27 14.08 -13.93
C ALA A 94 -15.73 13.97 -13.46
#